data_AF-A0AA44BPW2-F1
#
_entry.id   AF-A0AA44BPW2-F1
#
_cell.length_a   1.000
_cell.length_b   1.000
_cell.length_c   1.000
_cell.angle_alpha   90.00
_cell.angle_beta   90.00
_cell.angle_gamma   90.00
#
_symmetry.space_group_name_H-M   'P 1'
#
loop_
_entity.id
_entity.type
_entity.pdbx_description
1 polymer ?
#
loop_
_entity_poly.entity_id
_entity_poly.type
_entity_poly.pdbx_seq_one_letter_code
_entity_poly.pdbx_strand_id
1 'polypeptide(L)' 'MANKDLKTRTPISNAVDTEIWNKFKKYSAETGIPLSKLLDKAIELFLKSAKK' A
#
# COMPACT_ATOMS: atom_id res chain seq x y z
N MET A 1 -8.60 11.63 -16.39
CA MET A 1 -9.69 11.87 -15.42
C MET A 1 -9.63 10.74 -14.41
N ALA A 2 -9.19 11.03 -13.19
CA ALA A 2 -9.01 10.02 -12.16
C ALA A 2 -10.39 9.44 -11.79
N ASN A 3 -10.51 8.11 -11.80
CA ASN A 3 -11.72 7.38 -11.43
C ASN A 3 -12.29 7.92 -10.11
N LYS A 4 -13.37 8.70 -10.21
CA LYS A 4 -14.03 9.42 -9.12
C LYS A 4 -14.98 8.50 -8.35
N ASP A 5 -14.86 7.20 -8.55
CA ASP A 5 -15.81 6.18 -8.11
C ASP A 5 -15.26 5.28 -6.99
N LEU A 6 -13.98 5.44 -6.61
CA LEU A 6 -13.41 4.74 -5.45
C LEU A 6 -13.82 5.43 -4.14
N LYS A 7 -15.07 5.20 -3.70
CA LYS A 7 -15.64 5.78 -2.46
C LYS A 7 -14.81 5.54 -1.20
N THR A 8 -13.99 4.49 -1.16
CA THR A 8 -13.20 4.10 0.02
C THR A 8 -11.69 4.21 -0.18
N ARG A 9 -11.20 4.62 -1.36
CA ARG A 9 -9.77 4.53 -1.69
C ARG A 9 -9.30 5.80 -2.39
N THR A 10 -8.34 6.50 -1.78
CA THR A 10 -7.68 7.63 -2.40
C THR A 10 -6.55 7.15 -3.31
N PRO A 11 -6.54 7.48 -4.61
CA PRO A 11 -5.38 7.22 -5.46
C PRO A 11 -4.22 8.11 -4.99
N ILE A 12 -3.16 7.49 -4.49
CA ILE A 12 -1.97 8.18 -4.01
C ILE A 12 -0.92 8.13 -5.12
N SER A 13 -0.46 9.29 -5.57
CA SER A 13 0.73 9.41 -6.43
C SER A 13 1.90 9.77 -5.52
N ASN A 14 2.72 8.78 -5.14
CA ASN A 14 3.90 8.99 -4.32
C ASN A 14 5.10 8.21 -4.88
N ALA A 15 6.30 8.71 -4.61
CA ALA A 15 7.55 8.03 -4.91
C ALA A 15 7.93 7.13 -3.72
N VAL A 16 8.17 5.86 -4.01
CA VAL A 16 8.70 4.87 -3.06
C VAL A 16 9.99 4.32 -3.65
N ASP A 17 10.94 3.98 -2.77
CA ASP A 17 12.18 3.33 -3.18
C ASP A 17 11.91 2.06 -4.02
N THR A 18 12.67 1.91 -5.10
CA THR A 18 12.47 0.86 -6.10
C THR A 18 12.75 -0.54 -5.54
N GLU A 19 13.70 -0.69 -4.63
CA GLU A 19 14.04 -1.98 -4.03
C GLU A 19 12.95 -2.42 -3.05
N ILE A 20 12.46 -1.48 -2.22
CA ILE A 20 11.33 -1.71 -1.32
C ILE A 20 10.10 -2.11 -2.12
N TRP A 21 9.79 -1.38 -3.19
CA TRP A 21 8.63 -1.67 -4.05
C TRP A 21 8.71 -3.06 -4.68
N ASN A 22 9.88 -3.46 -5.18
CA ASN A 22 10.09 -4.78 -5.76
C ASN A 22 9.93 -5.90 -4.73
N LYS A 23 10.46 -5.73 -3.52
CA LYS A 23 10.25 -6.69 -2.41
C LYS A 23 8.78 -6.79 -2.03
N PHE A 24 8.09 -5.65 -1.96
CA PHE A 24 6.68 -5.58 -1.65
C PHE A 24 5.81 -6.30 -2.68
N LYS A 25 6.13 -6.12 -3.97
CA LYS A 25 5.46 -6.78 -5.08
C LYS A 25 5.70 -8.30 -5.09
N LYS A 26 6.93 -8.75 -4.81
CA LYS A 26 7.25 -10.17 -4.65
C LYS A 26 6.45 -10.79 -3.51
N TYR A 27 6.46 -10.15 -2.35
CA TYR A 27 5.70 -10.62 -1.18
C TYR A 27 4.19 -10.72 -1.46
N SER A 28 3.63 -9.76 -2.19
CA SER A 28 2.22 -9.80 -2.64
C SER A 28 1.94 -11.01 -3.55
N ALA A 29 2.86 -11.32 -4.46
CA ALA A 29 2.74 -12.49 -5.35
C ALA A 29 2.86 -13.81 -4.58
N GLU A 30 3.77 -13.90 -3.61
CA GLU A 30 4.01 -15.11 -2.81
C GLU A 30 2.87 -15.40 -1.84
N THR A 31 2.30 -14.36 -1.21
CA THR A 31 1.22 -14.51 -0.22
C THR A 31 -0.18 -14.52 -0.84
N GLY A 32 -0.31 -14.14 -2.11
CA GLY A 32 -1.59 -13.95 -2.78
C GLY A 32 -2.40 -12.75 -2.27
N ILE A 33 -1.84 -11.93 -1.38
CA ILE A 33 -2.52 -10.76 -0.82
C ILE A 33 -2.40 -9.60 -1.82
N PRO A 34 -3.50 -8.93 -2.20
CA PRO A 34 -3.46 -7.78 -3.09
C PRO A 34 -2.57 -6.65 -2.54
N LEU A 35 -1.75 -6.06 -3.42
CA LEU A 35 -0.79 -5.00 -3.08
C LEU A 35 -1.45 -3.82 -2.34
N SER A 36 -2.66 -3.41 -2.74
CA SER A 36 -3.43 -2.35 -2.07
C SER A 36 -3.68 -2.67 -0.60
N LYS A 37 -4.11 -3.91 -0.29
CA LYS A 37 -4.39 -4.34 1.09
C LYS A 37 -3.13 -4.43 1.94
N LEU A 38 -2.01 -4.85 1.33
CA LEU A 38 -0.72 -4.85 2.02
C LEU A 38 -0.29 -3.43 2.37
N LEU A 39 -0.49 -2.50 1.44
CA LEU A 39 -0.13 -1.09 1.62
C LEU A 39 -0.98 -0.47 2.73
N ASP A 40 -2.29 -0.72 2.74
CA ASP A 40 -3.19 -0.31 3.82
C ASP A 40 -2.74 -0.85 5.18
N LYS A 41 -2.41 -2.14 5.27
CA LYS A 41 -1.90 -2.77 6.51
C LYS A 41 -0.58 -2.17 6.97
N ALA A 42 0.35 -1.90 6.06
CA ALA A 42 1.64 -1.30 6.39
C ALA A 42 1.46 0.12 6.96
N ILE A 43 0.58 0.92 6.35
CA ILE A 43 0.22 2.25 6.85
C ILE A 43 -0.45 2.15 8.22
N GLU A 44 -1.40 1.24 8.40
CA GLU A 44 -2.12 1.06 9.68
C GLU A 44 -1.16 0.66 10.81
N LEU A 45 -0.25 -0.28 10.55
CA LEU A 45 0.80 -0.67 11.49
C LEU A 45 1.73 0.48 11.85
N PHE A 46 2.16 1.25 10.85
CA PHE A 46 3.00 2.42 11.07
C PHE A 46 2.29 3.48 11.92
N LEU A 47 1.03 3.81 11.60
CA LEU A 47 0.23 4.76 12.38
C LEU A 47 0.00 4.30 13.81
N LYS A 48 -0.25 3.00 14.04
CA LYS A 48 -0.34 2.43 15.39
C LYS A 48 0.98 2.56 16.16
N SER A 49 2.11 2.36 15.48
CA SER A 49 3.44 2.49 16.09
C SER A 49 3.82 3.95 16.35
N ALA A 50 3.44 4.88 15.47
CA ALA A 50 3.78 6.30 15.56
C ALA A 50 2.91 7.05 16.57
N LYS A 51 1.72 6.55 16.90
CA LYS A 51 0.81 7.13 17.91
C LYS A 51 1.15 6.71 19.35
N LYS A 52 2.36 6.19 19.56
CA LYS A 52 2.85 5.64 20.82
C LYS A 52 3.75 6.64 21.53
#